data_AF-A0A6A6YDK9-F1
#
_entry.id   AF-A0A6A6YDK9-F1
#
_cell.length_a   1.000
_cell.length_b   1.000
_cell.length_c   1.000
_cell.angle_alpha   90.00
_cell.angle_beta   90.00
_cell.angle_gamma   90.00
#
_symmetry.space_group_name_H-M   'P 1'
#
loop_
_entity.id
_entity.type
_entity.pdbx_description
1 polymer ?
#
loop_
_entity_poly.entity_id
_entity_poly.type
_entity_poly.pdbx_seq_one_letter_code
_entity_poly.pdbx_strand_id
1 'polypeptide(L)'
;SLDSFSQLSKQILDLSKSHFAHLPVVPPADVLATIPPGLPSFLGDTDACRQLRTAYIAHTVSNLITFRVFTPFLFSLGRRYDKADGLFTSMSSHLRGKSTRKEAVWRQNTLVAAFTSSGAKQRINSAAGSVVEEVVNAIKHFTAPGEEEQIRHAVRRIVKLAAETWRLARLEREMIVAKMPAVDDQSAEGSGGDIEGSWPAYTFDSATMPPIESSVISGLQEPPKMLLRLFPVIQREAIHESFRLTDQEKEDKGCVYSHGLALYDDAFPVALREQEL
;
A
#
# COMPACT_ATOMS: atom_id res chain seq x y z
N SER A 1 -17.10 0.69 -1.35
CA SER A 1 -17.48 -0.65 -0.88
C SER A 1 -16.21 -1.50 -0.80
N LEU A 2 -16.23 -2.64 -0.11
CA LEU A 2 -15.11 -3.60 -0.05
C LEU A 2 -14.51 -3.89 -1.45
N ASP A 3 -15.39 -3.93 -2.45
CA ASP A 3 -15.07 -4.20 -3.85
C ASP A 3 -14.08 -3.21 -4.47
N SER A 4 -14.10 -1.93 -4.06
CA SER A 4 -13.20 -0.91 -4.61
C SER A 4 -11.74 -1.12 -4.20
N PHE A 5 -11.48 -1.61 -2.98
CA PHE A 5 -10.12 -1.93 -2.52
C PHE A 5 -9.59 -3.20 -3.19
N SER A 6 -10.44 -4.23 -3.34
CA SER A 6 -10.12 -5.43 -4.12
C SER A 6 -9.81 -5.09 -5.58
N GLN A 7 -10.61 -4.21 -6.20
CA GLN A 7 -10.37 -3.73 -7.56
C GLN A 7 -9.05 -2.96 -7.67
N LEU A 8 -8.73 -2.12 -6.68
CA LEU A 8 -7.48 -1.38 -6.65
C LEU A 8 -6.27 -2.32 -6.54
N SER A 9 -6.31 -3.27 -5.61
CA SER A 9 -5.28 -4.31 -5.45
C SER A 9 -5.07 -5.08 -6.75
N LYS A 10 -6.17 -5.50 -7.39
CA LYS A 10 -6.14 -6.17 -8.70
C LYS A 10 -5.49 -5.30 -9.78
N GLN A 11 -5.86 -4.02 -9.91
CA GLN A 11 -5.27 -3.14 -10.92
C GLN A 11 -3.75 -2.95 -10.73
N ILE A 12 -3.28 -2.90 -9.48
CA ILE A 12 -1.85 -2.80 -9.15
C ILE A 12 -1.11 -4.08 -9.54
N LEU A 13 -1.68 -5.25 -9.24
CA LEU A 13 -1.11 -6.54 -9.62
C LEU A 13 -1.13 -6.74 -11.14
N ASP A 14 -2.22 -6.38 -11.82
CA ASP A 14 -2.36 -6.48 -13.28
C ASP A 14 -1.34 -5.59 -14.00
N LEU A 15 -1.17 -4.33 -13.55
CA LEU A 15 -0.09 -3.44 -14.03
C LEU A 15 1.28 -4.12 -13.94
N SER A 16 1.55 -4.71 -12.77
CA SER A 16 2.84 -5.34 -12.45
C SER A 16 3.10 -6.55 -13.35
N LYS A 17 2.09 -7.40 -13.58
CA LYS A 17 2.19 -8.58 -14.44
C LYS A 17 2.33 -8.23 -15.93
N SER A 18 1.58 -7.23 -16.41
CA SER A 18 1.52 -6.91 -17.85
C SER A 18 2.76 -6.21 -18.38
N HIS A 19 3.37 -5.30 -17.61
CA HIS A 19 4.42 -4.41 -18.14
C HIS A 19 5.83 -4.70 -17.62
N PHE A 20 6.00 -5.60 -16.65
CA PHE A 20 7.29 -5.83 -15.98
C PHE A 20 7.76 -7.29 -16.10
N ALA A 21 7.27 -8.02 -17.11
CA ALA A 21 7.68 -9.40 -17.34
C ALA A 21 9.13 -9.54 -17.84
N HIS A 22 9.68 -8.53 -18.52
CA HIS A 22 11.02 -8.60 -19.12
C HIS A 22 11.85 -7.38 -18.70
N LEU A 23 13.12 -7.60 -18.35
CA LEU A 23 14.04 -6.53 -17.97
C LEU A 23 15.17 -6.39 -19.01
N PRO A 24 14.98 -5.55 -20.05
CA PRO A 24 15.96 -5.48 -21.14
C PRO A 24 17.25 -4.74 -20.77
N VAL A 25 17.21 -3.87 -19.76
CA VAL A 25 18.35 -3.07 -19.31
C VAL A 25 18.40 -3.09 -17.80
N VAL A 26 19.61 -3.27 -17.24
CA VAL A 26 19.84 -3.21 -15.81
C VAL A 26 19.53 -1.79 -15.30
N PRO A 27 18.70 -1.63 -14.24
CA PRO A 27 18.41 -0.33 -13.66
C PRO A 27 19.68 0.39 -13.16
N PRO A 28 19.67 1.73 -13.09
CA PRO A 28 20.74 2.52 -12.48
C PRO A 28 21.06 2.11 -11.03
N ALA A 29 22.30 2.30 -10.60
CA ALA A 29 22.78 1.85 -9.28
C ALA A 29 22.03 2.51 -8.10
N ASP A 30 21.62 3.76 -8.24
CA ASP A 30 20.80 4.48 -7.26
C ASP A 30 19.39 3.87 -7.14
N VAL A 31 18.81 3.40 -8.24
CA VAL A 31 17.53 2.67 -8.26
C VAL A 31 17.69 1.30 -7.62
N LEU A 32 18.76 0.57 -7.93
CA LEU A 32 19.04 -0.74 -7.32
C LEU A 32 19.26 -0.63 -5.80
N ALA A 33 19.84 0.46 -5.32
CA ALA A 33 20.03 0.70 -3.89
C ALA A 33 18.72 0.86 -3.10
N THR A 34 17.59 1.10 -3.78
CA THR A 34 16.26 1.17 -3.14
C THR A 34 15.62 -0.21 -2.90
N ILE A 35 16.16 -1.25 -3.54
CA ILE A 35 15.64 -2.61 -3.38
C ILE A 35 15.98 -3.11 -1.98
N PRO A 36 15.01 -3.66 -1.21
CA PRO A 36 15.28 -4.22 0.11
C PRO A 36 16.35 -5.32 0.05
N PRO A 37 17.37 -5.31 0.93
CA PRO A 37 18.50 -6.23 0.87
C PRO A 37 18.11 -7.69 1.16
N GLY A 38 16.96 -7.93 1.80
CA GLY A 38 16.45 -9.28 2.07
C GLY A 38 15.74 -9.95 0.88
N LEU A 39 15.55 -9.25 -0.24
CA LEU A 39 14.87 -9.79 -1.41
C LEU A 39 15.90 -10.43 -2.38
N PRO A 40 15.67 -11.66 -2.87
CA PRO A 40 16.56 -12.25 -3.87
C PRO A 40 16.61 -11.40 -5.15
N SER A 41 17.76 -11.44 -5.82
CA SER A 41 17.95 -10.69 -7.07
C SER A 41 16.95 -11.14 -8.14
N PHE A 42 16.16 -10.19 -8.66
CA PHE A 42 15.13 -10.41 -9.69
C PHE A 42 15.51 -9.77 -11.05
N LEU A 43 16.80 -9.48 -11.26
CA LEU A 43 17.29 -8.84 -12.47
C LEU A 43 17.40 -9.78 -13.68
N GLY A 44 17.29 -11.10 -13.48
CA GLY A 44 17.24 -12.09 -14.57
C GLY A 44 15.85 -12.19 -15.21
N ASP A 45 15.71 -13.05 -16.21
CA ASP A 45 14.43 -13.26 -16.93
C ASP A 45 13.78 -14.63 -16.65
N THR A 46 14.28 -15.39 -15.65
CA THR A 46 13.65 -16.63 -15.17
C THR A 46 12.26 -16.35 -14.60
N ASP A 47 11.37 -17.35 -14.59
CA ASP A 47 10.01 -17.16 -14.07
C ASP A 47 10.01 -16.67 -12.61
N ALA A 48 10.94 -17.15 -11.79
CA ALA A 48 11.15 -16.66 -10.42
C ALA A 48 11.47 -15.15 -10.41
N CYS A 49 12.40 -14.69 -11.25
CA CYS A 49 12.73 -13.27 -11.37
C CYS A 49 11.52 -12.43 -11.82
N ARG A 50 10.72 -12.92 -12.78
CA ARG A 50 9.51 -12.22 -13.26
C ARG A 50 8.47 -12.04 -12.15
N GLN A 51 8.24 -13.09 -11.38
CA GLN A 51 7.32 -13.08 -10.25
C GLN A 51 7.80 -12.17 -9.12
N LEU A 52 9.09 -12.24 -8.75
CA LEU A 52 9.69 -11.35 -7.75
C LEU A 52 9.64 -9.87 -8.21
N ARG A 53 9.92 -9.60 -9.48
CA ARG A 53 9.79 -8.24 -10.04
C ARG A 53 8.35 -7.75 -9.96
N THR A 54 7.38 -8.59 -10.31
CA THR A 54 5.94 -8.26 -10.18
C THR A 54 5.60 -7.88 -8.73
N ALA A 55 6.08 -8.64 -7.75
CA ALA A 55 5.88 -8.35 -6.33
C ALA A 55 6.54 -7.03 -5.91
N TYR A 56 7.78 -6.78 -6.34
CA TYR A 56 8.49 -5.53 -6.05
C TYR A 56 7.77 -4.29 -6.62
N ILE A 57 7.25 -4.37 -7.84
CA ILE A 57 6.51 -3.28 -8.47
C ILE A 57 5.18 -3.05 -7.75
N ALA A 58 4.45 -4.11 -7.41
CA ALA A 58 3.23 -4.00 -6.63
C ALA A 58 3.47 -3.34 -5.25
N HIS A 59 4.53 -3.77 -4.54
CA HIS A 59 4.97 -3.13 -3.29
C HIS A 59 5.22 -1.63 -3.48
N THR A 60 6.04 -1.27 -4.47
CA THR A 60 6.44 0.12 -4.72
C THR A 60 5.23 1.01 -5.01
N VAL A 61 4.33 0.56 -5.88
CA VAL A 61 3.10 1.28 -6.24
C VAL A 61 2.18 1.43 -5.03
N SER A 62 1.91 0.33 -4.31
CA SER A 62 1.05 0.34 -3.13
C SER A 62 1.61 1.22 -2.00
N ASN A 63 2.93 1.20 -1.78
CA ASN A 63 3.58 2.02 -0.76
C ASN A 63 3.42 3.52 -1.07
N LEU A 64 3.69 3.92 -2.32
CA LEU A 64 3.52 5.31 -2.76
C LEU A 64 2.07 5.76 -2.70
N ILE A 65 1.10 4.93 -3.12
CA ILE A 65 -0.33 5.25 -3.02
C ILE A 65 -0.74 5.39 -1.55
N THR A 66 -0.29 4.49 -0.69
CA THR A 66 -0.60 4.54 0.74
C THR A 66 -0.09 5.84 1.34
N PHE A 67 1.17 6.19 1.07
CA PHE A 67 1.80 7.39 1.60
C PHE A 67 1.22 8.69 1.03
N ARG A 68 0.90 8.72 -0.28
CA ARG A 68 0.47 9.94 -0.98
C ARG A 68 -1.03 10.16 -0.98
N VAL A 69 -1.80 9.09 -1.14
CA VAL A 69 -3.25 9.14 -1.35
C VAL A 69 -4.00 8.78 -0.08
N PHE A 70 -3.55 7.76 0.66
CA PHE A 70 -4.28 7.23 1.81
C PHE A 70 -4.01 7.96 3.14
N THR A 71 -3.77 9.27 3.05
CA THR A 71 -3.70 10.16 4.20
C THR A 71 -5.10 10.57 4.68
N PRO A 72 -5.30 10.97 5.94
CA PRO A 72 -6.63 11.33 6.46
C PRO A 72 -7.26 12.59 5.82
N PHE A 73 -6.46 13.48 5.23
CA PHE A 73 -6.92 14.80 4.76
C PHE A 73 -6.72 15.03 3.26
N LEU A 74 -5.60 15.65 2.88
CA LEU A 74 -5.27 15.97 1.49
C LEU A 74 -4.18 15.03 1.00
N PHE A 75 -4.03 14.93 -0.32
CA PHE A 75 -2.87 14.24 -0.90
C PHE A 75 -1.60 14.82 -0.29
N SER A 76 -0.69 13.95 0.17
CA SER A 76 0.64 14.40 0.57
C SER A 76 1.38 14.82 -0.70
N LEU A 77 1.68 16.12 -0.82
CA LEU A 77 2.34 16.72 -1.99
C LEU A 77 3.88 16.79 -1.85
N GLY A 78 4.46 15.96 -0.98
CA GLY A 78 5.90 15.95 -0.72
C GLY A 78 6.35 16.92 0.37
N ARG A 79 7.66 16.86 0.68
CA ARG A 79 8.29 17.47 1.87
C ARG A 79 8.02 18.97 2.08
N ARG A 80 7.60 19.71 1.05
CA ARG A 80 7.31 21.15 1.15
C ARG A 80 5.93 21.47 1.74
N TYR A 81 5.01 20.49 1.77
CA TYR A 81 3.64 20.66 2.29
C TYR A 81 3.33 19.82 3.54
N ASP A 82 4.30 19.03 4.04
CA ASP A 82 4.18 18.19 5.26
C ASP A 82 3.72 18.97 6.51
N LYS A 83 3.96 20.29 6.55
CA LYS A 83 3.54 21.14 7.68
C LYS A 83 2.00 21.21 7.82
N ALA A 84 1.26 21.24 6.72
CA ALA A 84 -0.20 21.30 6.77
C ALA A 84 -0.80 19.96 7.22
N ASP A 85 -0.26 18.84 6.70
CA ASP A 85 -0.69 17.49 7.08
C ASP A 85 -0.39 17.18 8.56
N GLY A 86 0.76 17.61 9.06
CA GLY A 86 1.10 17.51 10.48
C GLY A 86 0.14 18.33 11.37
N LEU A 87 -0.21 19.55 10.95
CA LEU A 87 -1.18 20.38 11.68
C LEU A 87 -2.58 19.77 11.68
N PHE A 88 -3.07 19.27 10.54
CA PHE A 88 -4.39 18.62 10.47
C PHE A 88 -4.43 17.34 11.30
N THR A 89 -3.36 16.54 11.26
CA THR A 89 -3.24 15.33 12.08
C THR A 89 -3.24 15.66 13.57
N SER A 90 -2.45 16.66 13.99
CA SER A 90 -2.42 17.10 15.39
C SER A 90 -3.77 17.64 15.86
N MET A 91 -4.43 18.47 15.05
CA MET A 91 -5.73 19.03 15.40
C MET A 91 -6.82 17.96 15.43
N SER A 92 -6.80 17.02 14.49
CA SER A 92 -7.69 15.85 14.49
C SER A 92 -7.52 15.02 15.76
N SER A 93 -6.28 14.69 16.15
CA SER A 93 -6.00 13.98 17.39
C SER A 93 -6.56 14.71 18.62
N HIS A 94 -6.32 16.02 18.72
CA HIS A 94 -6.82 16.84 19.84
C HIS A 94 -8.37 16.90 19.86
N LEU A 95 -9.02 17.08 18.71
CA LEU A 95 -10.48 17.07 18.62
C LEU A 95 -11.04 15.68 18.97
N ARG A 96 -10.40 14.63 18.47
CA ARG A 96 -10.81 13.24 18.68
C ARG A 96 -10.74 12.86 20.16
N GLY A 97 -9.70 13.29 20.88
CA GLY A 97 -9.60 13.08 22.33
C GLY A 97 -10.73 13.73 23.14
N LYS A 98 -11.42 14.73 22.59
CA LYS A 98 -12.55 15.42 23.24
C LYS A 98 -13.91 14.97 22.73
N SER A 99 -14.03 14.68 21.44
CA SER A 99 -15.25 14.17 20.82
C SER A 99 -14.96 13.68 19.40
N THR A 100 -15.13 12.37 19.18
CA THR A 100 -15.08 11.75 17.84
C THR A 100 -16.07 12.38 16.87
N ARG A 101 -17.27 12.75 17.34
CA ARG A 101 -18.27 13.45 16.52
C ARG A 101 -17.80 14.84 16.08
N LYS A 102 -17.20 15.63 16.96
CA LYS A 102 -16.69 16.97 16.60
C LYS A 102 -15.53 16.87 15.61
N GLU A 103 -14.65 15.88 15.80
CA GLU A 103 -13.58 15.59 14.83
C GLU A 103 -14.16 15.27 13.46
N ALA A 104 -15.13 14.35 13.37
CA ALA A 104 -15.73 13.95 12.11
C ALA A 104 -16.38 15.13 11.35
N VAL A 105 -17.14 15.96 12.07
CA VAL A 105 -17.75 17.18 11.50
C VAL A 105 -16.67 18.16 11.05
N TRP A 106 -15.63 18.36 11.86
CA TRP A 106 -14.53 19.25 11.52
C TRP A 106 -13.77 18.76 10.27
N ARG A 107 -13.45 17.46 10.19
CA ARG A 107 -12.77 16.85 9.03
C ARG A 107 -13.62 16.99 7.79
N GLN A 108 -14.92 16.69 7.86
CA GLN A 108 -15.84 16.86 6.74
C GLN A 108 -15.89 18.31 6.25
N ASN A 109 -16.06 19.29 7.15
CA ASN A 109 -16.11 20.70 6.79
C ASN A 109 -14.77 21.19 6.20
N THR A 110 -13.65 20.74 6.77
CA THR A 110 -12.30 21.07 6.27
C THR A 110 -12.11 20.53 4.85
N LEU A 111 -12.50 19.28 4.61
CA LEU A 111 -12.43 18.67 3.28
C LEU A 111 -13.35 19.39 2.30
N VAL A 112 -14.60 19.66 2.67
CA VAL A 112 -15.54 20.42 1.82
C VAL A 112 -14.94 21.77 1.44
N ALA A 113 -14.44 22.54 2.40
CA ALA A 113 -13.81 23.84 2.13
C ALA A 113 -12.59 23.71 1.21
N ALA A 114 -11.74 22.69 1.42
CA ALA A 114 -10.60 22.44 0.56
C ALA A 114 -11.04 22.11 -0.88
N PHE A 115 -12.08 21.30 -1.05
CA PHE A 115 -12.58 20.83 -2.35
C PHE A 115 -13.46 21.84 -3.10
N THR A 116 -14.08 22.81 -2.41
CA THR A 116 -14.95 23.83 -3.02
C THR A 116 -14.29 25.21 -3.18
N SER A 117 -13.11 25.40 -2.60
CA SER A 117 -12.35 26.65 -2.76
C SER A 117 -12.00 26.95 -4.23
N SER A 118 -11.84 28.23 -4.57
CA SER A 118 -11.42 28.65 -5.91
C SER A 118 -10.10 27.95 -6.30
N GLY A 119 -10.04 27.42 -7.53
CA GLY A 119 -8.90 26.66 -8.02
C GLY A 119 -8.68 25.28 -7.37
N ALA A 120 -9.59 24.78 -6.53
CA ALA A 120 -9.48 23.47 -5.91
C ALA A 120 -9.33 22.34 -6.95
N LYS A 121 -10.18 22.33 -7.98
CA LYS A 121 -10.13 21.33 -9.07
C LYS A 121 -8.75 21.27 -9.74
N GLN A 122 -8.16 22.42 -10.03
CA GLN A 122 -6.82 22.49 -10.64
C GLN A 122 -5.75 21.96 -9.70
N ARG A 123 -5.79 22.33 -8.41
CA ARG A 123 -4.84 21.84 -7.41
C ARG A 123 -4.92 20.33 -7.20
N ILE A 124 -6.14 19.77 -7.15
CA ILE A 124 -6.36 18.32 -7.01
C ILE A 124 -5.82 17.57 -8.22
N ASN A 125 -6.11 18.06 -9.43
CA ASN A 125 -5.62 17.43 -10.65
C ASN A 125 -4.09 17.51 -10.76
N SER A 126 -3.51 18.64 -10.37
CA SER A 126 -2.05 18.80 -10.31
C SER A 126 -1.42 17.86 -9.28
N ALA A 127 -2.05 17.69 -8.11
CA ALA A 127 -1.61 16.76 -7.09
C ALA A 127 -1.65 15.31 -7.57
N ALA A 128 -2.79 14.89 -8.13
CA ALA A 128 -2.94 13.55 -8.70
C ALA A 128 -1.92 13.30 -9.83
N GLY A 129 -1.68 14.30 -10.69
CA GLY A 129 -0.64 14.24 -11.73
C GLY A 129 0.76 14.04 -11.14
N SER A 130 1.10 14.76 -10.07
CA SER A 130 2.39 14.59 -9.39
C SER A 130 2.56 13.19 -8.81
N VAL A 131 1.51 12.61 -8.22
CA VAL A 131 1.55 11.23 -7.70
C VAL A 131 1.74 10.22 -8.83
N VAL A 132 1.07 10.41 -9.98
CA VAL A 132 1.27 9.57 -11.16
C VAL A 132 2.71 9.61 -11.63
N GLU A 133 3.30 10.80 -11.79
CA GLU A 133 4.69 10.93 -12.24
C GLU A 133 5.69 10.37 -11.22
N GLU A 134 5.44 10.52 -9.91
CA GLU A 134 6.29 9.92 -8.87
C GLU A 134 6.27 8.39 -8.94
N VAL A 135 5.10 7.78 -9.08
CA VAL A 135 4.96 6.32 -9.24
C VAL A 135 5.63 5.84 -10.52
N VAL A 136 5.39 6.50 -11.66
CA VAL A 136 6.02 6.14 -12.94
C VAL A 136 7.53 6.23 -12.85
N ASN A 137 8.08 7.30 -12.25
CA ASN A 137 9.53 7.47 -12.11
C ASN A 137 10.17 6.40 -11.21
N ALA A 138 9.45 5.90 -10.20
CA ALA A 138 9.93 4.84 -9.32
C ALA A 138 10.03 3.49 -10.05
N ILE A 139 9.12 3.20 -10.98
CA ILE A 139 8.99 1.86 -11.59
C ILE A 139 9.53 1.77 -13.03
N LYS A 140 9.65 2.88 -13.76
CA LYS A 140 9.99 2.87 -15.20
C LYS A 140 11.30 2.17 -15.56
N HIS A 141 12.25 2.09 -14.64
CA HIS A 141 13.54 1.45 -14.88
C HIS A 141 13.46 -0.08 -14.93
N PHE A 142 12.32 -0.67 -14.55
CA PHE A 142 12.10 -2.11 -14.52
C PHE A 142 11.29 -2.64 -15.71
N THR A 143 11.06 -1.83 -16.73
CA THR A 143 10.26 -2.17 -17.92
C THR A 143 11.04 -1.97 -19.22
N ALA A 144 10.45 -2.36 -20.34
CA ALA A 144 11.03 -2.16 -21.65
C ALA A 144 10.95 -0.71 -22.15
N PRO A 145 11.95 -0.23 -22.91
CA PRO A 145 11.87 1.05 -23.58
C PRO A 145 10.62 1.13 -24.47
N GLY A 146 9.77 2.13 -24.25
CA GLY A 146 8.52 2.33 -25.00
C GLY A 146 7.23 1.96 -24.27
N GLU A 147 7.30 1.24 -23.14
CA GLU A 147 6.14 0.91 -22.30
C GLU A 147 5.71 2.06 -21.38
N GLU A 148 6.53 3.11 -21.25
CA GLU A 148 6.33 4.20 -20.29
C GLU A 148 4.94 4.87 -20.42
N GLU A 149 4.46 5.10 -21.64
CA GLU A 149 3.15 5.73 -21.84
C GLU A 149 2.01 4.79 -21.42
N GLN A 150 2.13 3.50 -21.67
CA GLN A 150 1.13 2.51 -21.25
C GLN A 150 1.08 2.38 -19.72
N ILE A 151 2.27 2.34 -19.09
CA ILE A 151 2.43 2.37 -17.63
C ILE A 151 1.82 3.65 -17.06
N ARG A 152 2.12 4.82 -17.63
CA ARG A 152 1.54 6.10 -17.20
C ARG A 152 0.01 6.08 -17.27
N HIS A 153 -0.57 5.51 -18.33
CA HIS A 153 -2.01 5.35 -18.44
C HIS A 153 -2.60 4.41 -17.38
N ALA A 154 -1.94 3.29 -17.12
CA ALA A 154 -2.37 2.33 -16.10
C ALA A 154 -2.26 2.91 -14.67
N VAL A 155 -1.14 3.55 -14.34
CA VAL A 155 -0.94 4.27 -13.07
C VAL A 155 -1.97 5.38 -12.90
N ARG A 156 -2.30 6.14 -13.94
CA ARG A 156 -3.36 7.16 -13.89
C ARG A 156 -4.72 6.58 -13.50
N ARG A 157 -5.09 5.39 -14.01
CA ARG A 157 -6.33 4.69 -13.62
C ARG A 157 -6.30 4.27 -12.16
N ILE A 158 -5.18 3.70 -11.71
CA ILE A 158 -4.97 3.28 -10.31
C ILE A 158 -5.09 4.48 -9.36
N VAL A 159 -4.37 5.58 -9.63
CA VAL A 159 -4.41 6.79 -8.78
C VAL A 159 -5.81 7.41 -8.76
N LYS A 160 -6.51 7.41 -9.89
CA LYS A 160 -7.90 7.88 -9.96
C LYS A 160 -8.82 7.03 -9.07
N LEU A 161 -8.77 5.70 -9.20
CA LEU A 161 -9.58 4.80 -8.38
C LEU A 161 -9.24 4.93 -6.89
N ALA A 162 -7.96 5.01 -6.54
CA ALA A 162 -7.49 5.21 -5.17
C ALA A 162 -8.02 6.54 -4.59
N ALA A 163 -7.93 7.63 -5.36
CA ALA A 163 -8.43 8.95 -4.96
C ALA A 163 -9.94 8.98 -4.75
N GLU A 164 -10.71 8.38 -5.66
CA GLU A 164 -12.17 8.29 -5.57
C GLU A 164 -12.60 7.45 -4.36
N THR A 165 -11.98 6.28 -4.19
CA THR A 165 -12.26 5.38 -3.07
C THR A 165 -11.92 6.02 -1.73
N TRP A 166 -10.73 6.63 -1.62
CA TRP A 166 -10.28 7.23 -0.37
C TRP A 166 -11.01 8.53 -0.03
N ARG A 167 -11.49 9.28 -1.04
CA ARG A 167 -12.37 10.42 -0.81
C ARG A 167 -13.63 10.03 -0.03
N LEU A 168 -14.23 8.87 -0.35
CA LEU A 168 -15.38 8.36 0.38
C LEU A 168 -14.98 7.95 1.81
N ALA A 169 -13.87 7.22 1.97
CA ALA A 169 -13.36 6.83 3.27
C ALA A 169 -13.11 8.05 4.20
N ARG A 170 -12.61 9.15 3.65
CA ARG A 170 -12.39 10.42 4.39
C ARG A 170 -13.67 11.16 4.79
N LEU A 171 -14.85 10.75 4.32
CA LEU A 171 -16.13 11.35 4.71
C LEU A 171 -16.87 10.50 5.73
N GLU A 172 -16.38 9.29 6.02
CA GLU A 172 -16.96 8.43 7.05
C GLU A 172 -16.86 9.06 8.42
N ARG A 173 -17.87 8.81 9.26
CA ARG A 173 -17.90 9.31 10.64
C ARG A 173 -16.76 8.73 11.46
N GLU A 174 -16.47 7.46 11.22
CA GLU A 174 -15.40 6.71 11.88
C GLU A 174 -14.10 6.85 11.09
N MET A 175 -12.98 6.85 11.79
CA MET A 175 -11.68 7.03 11.15
C MET A 175 -11.28 5.74 10.42
N ILE A 176 -11.07 5.84 9.11
CA ILE A 176 -10.51 4.77 8.29
C ILE A 176 -9.04 5.10 8.04
N VAL A 177 -8.18 4.11 8.27
CA VAL A 177 -6.73 4.22 8.10
C VAL A 177 -6.22 3.14 7.17
N ALA A 178 -5.17 3.47 6.40
CA ALA A 178 -4.39 2.53 5.64
C ALA A 178 -3.02 2.39 6.31
N LYS A 179 -2.60 1.14 6.57
CA LYS A 179 -1.32 0.83 7.21
C LYS A 179 -0.48 -0.02 6.26
N MET A 180 0.73 0.45 6.00
CA MET A 180 1.76 -0.26 5.24
C MET A 180 3.15 0.12 5.79
N PRO A 181 3.46 -0.27 7.04
CA PRO A 181 4.73 0.10 7.66
C PRO A 181 5.92 -0.52 6.91
N ALA A 182 7.14 -0.07 7.21
CA ALA A 182 8.34 -0.74 6.73
C ALA A 182 8.47 -2.13 7.36
N VAL A 183 9.09 -3.09 6.67
CA VAL A 183 9.21 -4.48 7.15
C VAL A 183 9.93 -4.54 8.50
N ASP A 184 10.96 -3.73 8.68
CA ASP A 184 11.79 -3.70 9.90
C ASP A 184 11.26 -2.75 10.99
N ASP A 185 10.08 -2.14 10.80
CA ASP A 185 9.52 -1.19 11.76
C ASP A 185 8.86 -1.92 12.94
N GLN A 186 9.68 -2.29 13.93
CA GLN A 186 9.25 -2.92 15.19
C GLN A 186 8.30 -2.03 16.00
N SER A 187 8.23 -0.72 15.72
CA SER A 187 7.33 0.19 16.44
C SER A 187 5.87 0.09 15.99
N ALA A 188 5.61 -0.52 14.84
CA ALA A 188 4.26 -0.77 14.32
C ALA A 188 3.52 -1.89 15.07
N GLU A 189 4.24 -2.73 15.82
CA GLU A 189 3.67 -3.80 16.65
C GLU A 189 3.05 -3.27 17.95
N GLY A 190 3.39 -2.03 18.38
CA GLY A 190 3.04 -1.52 19.71
C GLY A 190 1.97 -0.42 19.79
N SER A 191 1.51 0.19 18.68
CA SER A 191 0.68 1.42 18.76
C SER A 191 -0.74 1.36 18.16
N GLY A 192 -1.32 0.16 18.01
CA GLY A 192 -2.78 0.08 17.84
C GLY A 192 -3.25 -1.13 17.05
N GLY A 193 -3.60 -2.18 17.80
CA GLY A 193 -4.26 -3.39 17.35
C GLY A 193 -3.30 -4.32 16.64
N ASP A 194 -3.04 -5.49 17.25
CA ASP A 194 -2.24 -6.57 16.70
C ASP A 194 -2.63 -6.82 15.22
N ILE A 195 -1.72 -6.45 14.31
CA ILE A 195 -1.84 -6.65 12.85
C ILE A 195 -1.38 -8.09 12.49
N GLU A 196 -1.23 -8.95 13.50
CA GLU A 196 -0.90 -10.36 13.34
C GLU A 196 -2.05 -11.05 12.58
N GLY A 197 -1.74 -11.67 11.43
CA GLY A 197 -2.74 -12.27 10.53
C GLY A 197 -3.41 -11.33 9.54
N SER A 198 -3.09 -10.03 9.53
CA SER A 198 -3.69 -9.07 8.57
C SER A 198 -3.00 -9.04 7.21
N TRP A 199 -1.90 -9.77 7.04
CA TRP A 199 -1.07 -9.82 5.83
C TRP A 199 -1.01 -11.24 5.26
N PRO A 200 -2.09 -11.75 4.65
CA PRO A 200 -2.05 -13.03 3.97
C PRO A 200 -0.94 -13.05 2.90
N ALA A 201 -0.35 -14.24 2.72
CA ALA A 201 0.67 -14.46 1.70
C ALA A 201 0.07 -14.30 0.29
N TYR A 202 0.82 -13.67 -0.60
CA TYR A 202 0.45 -13.56 -2.00
C TYR A 202 0.61 -14.90 -2.70
N THR A 203 -0.49 -15.40 -3.27
CA THR A 203 -0.50 -16.59 -4.11
C THR A 203 -0.18 -16.21 -5.54
N PHE A 204 0.91 -16.75 -6.08
CA PHE A 204 1.23 -16.66 -7.50
C PHE A 204 0.36 -17.64 -8.30
N ASP A 205 0.03 -17.31 -9.55
CA ASP A 205 -0.91 -18.11 -10.35
C ASP A 205 -0.37 -19.53 -10.59
N SER A 206 -1.14 -20.53 -10.16
CA SER A 206 -0.72 -21.95 -10.16
C SER A 206 -0.51 -22.55 -11.57
N ALA A 207 -0.95 -21.87 -12.62
CA ALA A 207 -0.87 -22.35 -14.00
C ALA A 207 0.55 -22.37 -14.59
N THR A 208 1.51 -21.71 -13.92
CA THR A 208 2.94 -21.70 -14.29
C THR A 208 3.81 -22.50 -13.33
N MET A 209 3.21 -23.20 -12.36
CA MET A 209 3.93 -23.94 -11.34
C MET A 209 4.30 -25.34 -11.88
N PRO A 210 5.59 -25.71 -11.95
CA PRO A 210 5.95 -27.12 -12.06
C PRO A 210 5.40 -27.88 -10.83
N PRO A 211 5.03 -29.16 -10.95
CA PRO A 211 4.54 -29.95 -9.83
C PRO A 211 5.68 -30.08 -8.81
N ILE A 212 5.55 -29.42 -7.67
CA ILE A 212 6.49 -29.55 -6.57
C ILE A 212 6.19 -30.89 -5.89
N GLU A 213 7.14 -31.83 -5.98
CA GLU A 213 7.16 -32.98 -5.11
C GLU A 213 7.14 -32.49 -3.67
N SER A 214 6.13 -32.92 -2.92
CA SER A 214 5.85 -32.48 -1.56
C SER A 214 7.00 -32.88 -0.64
N SER A 215 8.02 -32.03 -0.49
CA SER A 215 9.00 -32.18 0.57
C SER A 215 8.39 -31.68 1.87
N VAL A 216 7.86 -32.67 2.60
CA VAL A 216 7.44 -32.57 3.98
C VAL A 216 8.64 -32.10 4.81
N ILE A 217 8.55 -30.92 5.42
CA ILE A 217 9.28 -30.65 6.67
C ILE A 217 8.30 -29.99 7.65
N SER A 218 7.58 -30.84 8.37
CA SER A 218 7.05 -30.48 9.70
C SER A 218 8.18 -30.63 10.72
N GLY A 219 8.49 -29.55 11.43
CA GLY A 219 9.27 -29.59 12.66
C GLY A 219 10.18 -28.37 12.85
N LEU A 220 9.75 -27.43 13.70
CA LEU A 220 10.55 -26.29 14.22
C LEU A 220 11.00 -25.22 13.20
N GLN A 221 10.16 -24.86 12.23
CA GLN A 221 10.45 -23.70 11.38
C GLN A 221 10.02 -22.41 12.10
N GLU A 222 10.95 -21.47 12.23
CA GLU A 222 10.61 -20.08 12.56
C GLU A 222 9.50 -19.61 11.61
N PRO A 223 8.55 -18.77 12.08
CA PRO A 223 7.49 -18.26 11.21
C PRO A 223 8.11 -17.57 9.99
N PRO A 224 7.53 -17.75 8.79
CA PRO A 224 8.13 -17.25 7.56
C PRO A 224 8.33 -15.74 7.63
N LYS A 225 9.50 -15.26 7.20
CA LYS A 225 9.88 -13.87 7.29
C LYS A 225 9.23 -13.08 6.17
N MET A 226 8.53 -11.99 6.52
CA MET A 226 7.97 -11.07 5.54
C MET A 226 9.11 -10.35 4.78
N LEU A 227 9.07 -10.38 3.46
CA LEU A 227 10.02 -9.69 2.58
C LEU A 227 9.46 -8.39 2.03
N LEU A 228 8.21 -8.38 1.58
CA LEU A 228 7.54 -7.21 1.01
C LEU A 228 6.08 -7.16 1.41
N ARG A 229 5.56 -5.95 1.59
CA ARG A 229 4.12 -5.67 1.65
C ARG A 229 3.64 -5.28 0.26
N LEU A 230 2.69 -5.99 -0.33
CA LEU A 230 2.21 -5.77 -1.68
C LEU A 230 0.96 -4.88 -1.73
N PHE A 231 0.18 -4.80 -0.64
CA PHE A 231 -1.03 -3.95 -0.55
C PHE A 231 -1.35 -3.57 0.90
N PRO A 232 -1.74 -2.33 1.23
CA PRO A 232 -1.97 -1.91 2.62
C PRO A 232 -3.12 -2.66 3.30
N VAL A 233 -3.04 -2.78 4.64
CA VAL A 233 -4.20 -3.10 5.48
C VAL A 233 -5.06 -1.85 5.57
N ILE A 234 -6.34 -1.96 5.24
CA ILE A 234 -7.30 -0.86 5.32
C ILE A 234 -8.35 -1.22 6.33
N GLN A 235 -8.47 -0.40 7.37
CA GLN A 235 -9.37 -0.69 8.49
C GLN A 235 -9.99 0.57 9.06
N ARG A 236 -11.21 0.43 9.57
CA ARG A 236 -11.77 1.35 10.55
C ARG A 236 -11.06 1.13 11.87
N GLU A 237 -10.58 2.20 12.50
CA GLU A 237 -10.02 2.14 13.84
C GLU A 237 -11.09 1.85 14.89
N ALA A 238 -10.69 1.18 15.97
CA ALA A 238 -11.49 1.00 17.17
C ALA A 238 -12.07 2.31 17.70
N ILE A 239 -13.16 2.22 18.45
CA ILE A 239 -13.67 3.34 19.26
C ILE A 239 -12.52 3.92 20.07
N HIS A 240 -12.40 5.25 20.02
CA HIS A 240 -11.33 5.97 20.69
C HIS A 240 -11.39 5.72 22.20
N GLU A 241 -10.22 5.51 22.81
CA GLU A 241 -10.07 5.01 24.19
C GLU A 241 -10.87 5.81 25.21
N SER A 242 -10.88 7.14 25.07
CA SER A 242 -11.64 8.07 25.94
C SER A 242 -13.15 7.86 25.96
N PHE A 243 -13.73 7.09 25.04
CA PHE A 243 -15.18 6.88 24.93
C PHE A 243 -15.60 5.41 25.02
N ARG A 244 -14.71 4.51 25.45
CA ARG A 244 -15.06 3.11 25.72
C ARG A 244 -15.72 3.02 27.09
N LEU A 245 -17.03 3.24 27.15
CA LEU A 245 -17.80 3.33 28.41
C LEU A 245 -18.34 1.96 28.85
N THR A 246 -18.60 1.08 27.89
CA THR A 246 -19.10 -0.29 28.12
C THR A 246 -18.01 -1.33 27.82
N ASP A 247 -18.14 -2.52 28.38
CA ASP A 247 -17.20 -3.62 28.09
C ASP A 247 -17.26 -4.04 26.60
N GLN A 248 -18.44 -3.96 25.98
CA GLN A 248 -18.60 -4.17 24.53
C GLN A 248 -17.83 -3.14 23.69
N GLU A 249 -17.78 -1.87 24.10
CA GLU A 249 -16.99 -0.84 23.40
C GLU A 249 -15.49 -0.99 23.66
N LYS A 250 -15.09 -1.59 24.78
CA LYS A 250 -13.68 -1.95 25.04
C LYS A 250 -13.21 -3.09 24.15
N GLU A 251 -14.12 -3.98 23.78
CA GLU A 251 -13.87 -5.10 22.86
C GLU A 251 -13.90 -4.69 21.38
N ASP A 252 -14.31 -3.45 21.05
CA ASP A 252 -14.28 -2.97 19.66
C ASP A 252 -12.83 -2.87 19.15
N LYS A 253 -12.46 -3.78 18.25
CA LYS A 253 -11.13 -3.81 17.62
C LYS A 253 -11.05 -3.03 16.30
N GLY A 254 -12.15 -2.45 15.83
CA GLY A 254 -12.20 -1.89 14.49
C GLY A 254 -12.95 -2.78 13.50
N CYS A 255 -12.79 -2.50 12.21
CA CYS A 255 -13.29 -3.34 11.13
C CYS A 255 -12.31 -3.32 9.96
N VAL A 256 -11.89 -4.49 9.47
CA VAL A 256 -10.97 -4.60 8.34
C VAL A 256 -11.77 -4.56 7.04
N TYR A 257 -11.52 -3.55 6.20
CA TYR A 257 -12.10 -3.44 4.86
C TYR A 257 -11.24 -4.09 3.80
N SER A 258 -9.93 -4.13 4.01
CA SER A 258 -9.00 -4.88 3.19
C SER A 258 -7.92 -5.44 4.09
N HIS A 259 -7.76 -6.75 4.06
CA HIS A 259 -6.52 -7.34 4.50
C HIS A 259 -5.40 -6.83 3.59
N GLY A 260 -4.20 -6.73 4.13
CA GLY A 260 -3.03 -6.44 3.34
C GLY A 260 -2.67 -7.63 2.47
N LEU A 261 -1.52 -7.55 1.83
CA LEU A 261 -0.98 -8.64 1.03
C LEU A 261 0.53 -8.63 1.18
N ALA A 262 1.18 -9.77 1.37
CA ALA A 262 2.62 -9.80 1.58
C ALA A 262 3.33 -10.91 0.79
N LEU A 263 4.59 -10.67 0.47
CA LEU A 263 5.54 -11.67 0.03
C LEU A 263 6.36 -12.12 1.23
N TYR A 264 6.45 -13.42 1.43
CA TYR A 264 7.25 -14.06 2.47
C TYR A 264 8.44 -14.81 1.84
N ASP A 265 9.42 -15.17 2.66
CA ASP A 265 10.63 -15.88 2.23
C ASP A 265 10.37 -17.33 1.79
N ASP A 266 9.35 -17.97 2.34
CA ASP A 266 8.88 -19.30 1.95
C ASP A 266 8.05 -19.31 0.65
N ALA A 267 7.79 -18.15 0.06
CA ALA A 267 7.00 -18.07 -1.16
C ALA A 267 7.73 -18.77 -2.32
N PHE A 268 6.97 -19.50 -3.14
CA PHE A 268 7.51 -20.29 -4.27
C PHE A 268 8.55 -19.56 -5.14
N PRO A 269 8.32 -18.34 -5.66
CA PRO A 269 9.32 -17.66 -6.47
C PRO A 269 10.59 -17.25 -5.71
N VAL A 270 10.51 -17.10 -4.38
CA VAL A 270 11.68 -16.83 -3.54
C VAL A 270 12.50 -18.12 -3.44
N ALA A 271 11.86 -19.22 -3.00
CA ALA A 271 12.52 -20.51 -2.87
C ALA A 271 13.11 -21.03 -4.19
N LEU A 272 12.38 -20.86 -5.31
CA LEU A 272 12.88 -21.20 -6.63
C LEU A 272 14.09 -20.33 -7.01
N ARG A 273 14.04 -19.02 -6.70
CA ARG A 273 15.17 -18.13 -7.00
C ARG A 273 16.41 -18.46 -6.19
N GLU A 274 16.25 -18.88 -4.94
CA GLU A 274 17.36 -19.30 -4.10
C GLU A 274 18.02 -20.59 -4.61
N GLN A 275 17.26 -21.50 -5.23
CA GLN A 275 17.82 -22.70 -5.88
C GLN A 275 18.57 -22.39 -7.18
N GLU A 276 18.24 -21.28 -7.85
CA GLU A 276 18.90 -20.84 -9.09
C GLU A 276 20.23 -20.09 -8.85
N LEU A 277 20.50 -19.63 -7.62
CA LEU A 277 21.67 -18.84 -7.23
C LEU A 277 22.83 -19.72 -6.72
#